data_AF-A0A7K0BSH8-F1
#
_entry.id   AF-A0A7K0BSH8-F1
#
_cell.length_a   1.000
_cell.length_b   1.000
_cell.length_c   1.000
_cell.angle_alpha   90.00
_cell.angle_beta   90.00
_cell.angle_gamma   90.00
#
_symmetry.space_group_name_H-M   'P 1'
#
loop_
_entity.id
_entity.type
_entity.pdbx_description
1 polymer ?
#
loop_
_entity_poly.entity_id
_entity_poly.type
_entity_poly.pdbx_seq_one_letter_code
_entity_poly.pdbx_strand_id
1 'polypeptide(L)' 'MDKRSLEHLARRFRESETRTDILRKELAEAIREASKDGVLQKEISEATGYTRQQIRRIVLTNESDTDAAE' A
#
# COMPACT_ATOMS: atom_id res chain seq x y z
N MET A 1 30.61 16.51 -4.41
CA MET A 1 29.17 16.78 -4.61
C MET A 1 28.89 18.20 -4.18
N ASP A 2 28.23 19.01 -5.00
CA ASP A 2 27.92 20.42 -4.67
C ASP A 2 26.50 20.57 -4.09
N LYS A 3 26.21 21.75 -3.52
CA LYS A 3 24.94 22.04 -2.86
C LYS A 3 23.74 21.83 -3.80
N ARG A 4 23.86 22.24 -5.07
CA ARG A 4 22.79 22.11 -6.07
C ARG A 4 22.47 20.64 -6.38
N SER A 5 23.50 19.79 -6.49
CA SER A 5 23.31 18.35 -6.68
C SER A 5 22.63 17.70 -5.47
N LEU A 6 23.00 18.12 -4.25
CA LEU A 6 22.37 17.62 -3.02
C LEU A 6 20.89 18.03 -2.93
N GLU A 7 20.57 19.29 -3.22
CA GLU A 7 19.19 19.79 -3.24
C GLU A 7 18.32 19.07 -4.26
N HIS A 8 18.88 18.79 -5.44
CA HIS A 8 18.19 18.03 -6.48
C HIS A 8 17.86 16.59 -6.02
N LEU A 9 18.84 15.90 -5.43
CA LEU A 9 18.63 14.54 -4.91
C LEU A 9 17.62 14.53 -3.75
N ALA A 10 17.73 15.47 -2.82
CA ALA A 10 16.80 15.58 -1.70
C ALA A 10 15.35 15.83 -2.16
N ARG A 11 15.16 16.64 -3.20
CA ARG A 11 13.83 16.85 -3.79
C ARG A 11 13.28 15.56 -4.41
N ARG A 12 14.07 14.87 -5.24
CA ARG A 12 13.65 13.62 -5.88
C ARG A 12 13.32 12.53 -4.86
N PHE A 13 14.08 12.48 -3.77
CA PHE A 13 13.81 11.56 -2.67
C PHE A 13 12.42 11.81 -2.07
N ARG A 14 12.11 13.06 -1.68
CA ARG A 14 10.79 13.42 -1.13
C ARG A 14 9.63 13.18 -2.10
N GLU A 15 9.84 13.46 -3.39
CA GLU A 15 8.86 13.15 -4.44
C GLU A 15 8.60 11.63 -4.52
N SER A 16 9.66 10.82 -4.43
CA SER A 16 9.55 9.37 -4.42
C SER A 16 8.86 8.85 -3.16
N GLU A 17 9.13 9.43 -1.98
CA GLU A 17 8.45 9.09 -0.73
C GLU A 17 6.94 9.35 -0.87
N THR A 18 6.57 10.54 -1.33
CA THR A 18 5.17 10.93 -1.54
C THR A 18 4.47 9.96 -2.49
N ARG A 19 5.13 9.62 -3.62
CA ARG A 19 4.57 8.68 -4.59
C ARG A 19 4.43 7.27 -4.04
N THR A 20 5.40 6.83 -3.23
CA THR A 20 5.36 5.52 -2.59
C THR A 20 4.20 5.43 -1.60
N ASP A 21 3.93 6.49 -0.86
CA ASP A 21 2.80 6.52 0.09
C ASP A 21 1.44 6.46 -0.61
N ILE A 22 1.30 7.12 -1.76
CA ILE A 22 0.11 7.02 -2.60
C ILE A 22 -0.06 5.57 -3.09
N LEU A 23 0.98 5.00 -3.69
CA LEU A 23 0.95 3.63 -4.22
C LEU A 23 0.67 2.58 -3.14
N ARG A 24 1.14 2.79 -1.90
CA ARG A 24 0.82 1.89 -0.78
C ARG A 24 -0.68 1.88 -0.46
N LYS A 25 -1.35 3.04 -0.54
CA LYS A 25 -2.80 3.13 -0.30
C LYS A 25 -3.58 2.47 -1.43
N GLU A 26 -3.23 2.77 -2.68
CA GLU A 26 -3.84 2.17 -3.86
C GLU A 26 -3.68 0.64 -3.86
N LEU A 27 -2.48 0.13 -3.52
CA LEU A 27 -2.24 -1.30 -3.39
C LEU A 27 -3.08 -1.93 -2.28
N ALA A 28 -3.23 -1.25 -1.15
CA ALA A 28 -4.08 -1.74 -0.07
C ALA A 28 -5.56 -1.81 -0.47
N GLU A 29 -6.05 -0.84 -1.25
CA GLU A 29 -7.40 -0.87 -1.82
C GLU A 29 -7.58 -2.04 -2.80
N ALA A 30 -6.63 -2.23 -3.73
CA ALA A 30 -6.66 -3.34 -4.67
C ALA A 30 -6.62 -4.72 -3.97
N ILE A 31 -5.84 -4.85 -2.88
CA ILE A 31 -5.84 -6.07 -2.05
C ILE A 31 -7.23 -6.34 -1.47
N ARG A 32 -7.94 -5.30 -1.00
CA ARG A 32 -9.28 -5.44 -0.44
C ARG A 32 -10.30 -5.84 -1.49
N GLU A 33 -10.24 -5.22 -2.66
CA GLU A 33 -11.11 -5.55 -3.79
C GLU A 33 -10.90 -7.01 -4.23
N ALA A 34 -9.65 -7.43 -4.45
CA ALA A 34 -9.32 -8.81 -4.78
C ALA A 34 -9.84 -9.80 -3.73
N SER A 35 -9.73 -9.46 -2.44
CA SER A 35 -10.27 -10.29 -1.36
C SER A 35 -11.81 -10.36 -1.39
N LYS A 36 -12.51 -9.28 -1.73
CA LYS A 36 -13.97 -9.25 -1.88
C LYS A 36 -14.44 -10.08 -3.07
N ASP A 37 -13.65 -10.09 -4.14
CA ASP A 37 -13.90 -10.88 -5.35
C ASP A 37 -13.57 -12.37 -5.18
N GLY A 38 -13.11 -12.77 -3.98
CA GLY A 38 -12.84 -14.16 -3.63
C GLY A 38 -11.47 -14.67 -4.08
N VAL A 39 -10.56 -13.80 -4.50
CA VAL A 39 -9.17 -14.17 -4.81
C VAL A 39 -8.51 -14.72 -3.54
N LEU A 40 -7.83 -15.87 -3.66
CA LEU A 40 -7.24 -16.53 -2.51
C LEU A 40 -6.10 -15.70 -1.92
N GLN A 41 -6.00 -15.61 -0.59
CA GLN A 41 -4.89 -14.88 0.08
C GLN A 41 -3.50 -15.39 -0.33
N LYS A 42 -3.39 -16.66 -0.75
CA LYS A 42 -2.15 -17.21 -1.32
C LYS A 42 -1.76 -16.49 -2.61
N GLU A 43 -2.71 -16.32 -3.54
CA GLU A 43 -2.49 -15.69 -4.84
C GLU A 43 -2.21 -14.19 -4.66
N ILE A 44 -2.92 -13.52 -3.75
CA ILE A 44 -2.65 -12.12 -3.39
C ILE A 44 -1.22 -11.98 -2.81
N SER A 45 -0.80 -12.94 -1.97
CA SER A 45 0.55 -12.97 -1.39
C SER A 45 1.63 -13.14 -2.45
N GLU A 46 1.41 -14.03 -3.42
CA GLU A 46 2.32 -14.27 -4.54
C GLU A 46 2.41 -13.04 -5.47
N ALA A 47 1.30 -12.35 -5.74
CA ALA A 47 1.27 -11.18 -6.61
C ALA A 47 1.87 -9.91 -5.98
N THR A 48 1.65 -9.71 -4.68
CA THR A 48 2.03 -8.45 -4.00
C THR A 48 3.37 -8.54 -3.24
N GLY A 49 3.85 -9.75 -2.97
CA GLY A 49 5.00 -10.00 -2.10
C GLY A 49 4.73 -9.77 -0.62
N TYR A 50 3.49 -9.44 -0.23
CA TYR A 50 3.10 -9.34 1.17
C TYR A 50 2.89 -10.72 1.79
N THR A 51 3.19 -10.82 3.06
CA THR A 51 2.83 -12.01 3.84
C THR A 51 1.33 -12.10 4.01
N ARG A 52 0.81 -13.32 4.19
CA ARG A 52 -0.63 -13.53 4.46
C ARG A 52 -1.11 -12.79 5.71
N GLN A 53 -0.25 -12.62 6.73
CA GLN A 53 -0.60 -11.82 7.91
C GLN A 53 -0.78 -10.34 7.58
N GLN A 54 0.08 -9.76 6.73
CA GLN A 54 -0.07 -8.38 6.26
C GLN A 54 -1.34 -8.21 5.43
N ILE A 55 -1.61 -9.13 4.51
CA ILE A 55 -2.84 -9.13 3.71
C ILE A 55 -4.06 -9.19 4.61
N ARG A 56 -4.09 -10.13 5.56
CA ARG A 56 -5.18 -10.24 6.54
C ARG A 56 -5.38 -8.94 7.31
N ARG A 57 -4.31 -8.27 7.75
CA ARG A 57 -4.41 -6.97 8.43
C ARG A 57 -5.03 -5.91 7.52
N ILE A 58 -4.58 -5.81 6.28
CA ILE A 58 -5.07 -4.83 5.29
C ILE A 58 -6.56 -5.01 5.00
N VAL A 59 -7.01 -6.26 4.90
CA VAL A 59 -8.43 -6.60 4.68
C VAL A 59 -9.27 -6.22 5.90
N LEU A 60 -8.85 -6.63 7.10
CA LEU A 60 -9.59 -6.40 8.34
C LEU A 60 -9.66 -4.93 8.77
N THR A 61 -8.61 -4.12 8.55
CA THR A 61 -8.59 -2.71 8.96
C THR A 61 -9.68 -1.87 8.25
N ASN A 62 -10.16 -2.30 7.08
CA ASN A 62 -11.24 -1.60 6.37
C ASN A 62 -12.64 -1.96 6.90
N GLU A 63 -12.80 -3.10 7.56
CA GLU A 63 -14.08 -3.50 8.15
C GLU A 63 -14.38 -2.63 9.39
N SER A 64 -13.37 -2.35 10.21
CA SER A 64 -13.50 -1.50 11.41
C SER A 64 -13.87 -0.03 11.13
N ASP A 65 -13.50 0.52 9.97
CA ASP A 65 -13.89 1.88 9.57
C ASP A 65 -15.30 1.92 8.92
N THR A 66 -15.77 0.78 8.40
CA THR A 66 -17.10 0.68 7.75
C THR A 66 -18.21 0.46 8.79
N ASP A 67 -17.97 -0.36 9.83
CA ASP A 67 -18.95 -0.62 10.90
C ASP A 67 -19.18 0.58 11.83
N ALA A 68 -18.29 1.59 11.83
CA ALA A 68 -18.46 2.81 12.62
C ALA A 68 -19.34 3.87 11.94
N ALA A 69 -19.76 3.64 10.69
CA ALA A 69 -20.51 4.58 9.86
C ALA A 69 -21.98 4.17 9.58
N GLU A 70 -22.45 3.06 10.17
CA GLU A 70 -23.86 2.60 10.11
C GLU A 70 -24.65 2.89 11.40
#